data_AF-A0A8C5BV79-F1
#
_entry.id   AF-A0A8C5BV79-F1
#
_cell.length_a   1.000
_cell.length_b   1.000
_cell.length_c   1.000
_cell.angle_alpha   90.00
_cell.angle_beta   90.00
_cell.angle_gamma   90.00
#
_symmetry.space_group_name_H-M   'P 1'
#
loop_
_entity.id
_entity.type
_entity.pdbx_description
1 polymer ?
#
loop_
_entity_poly.entity_id
_entity_poly.type
_entity_poly.pdbx_seq_one_letter_code
_entity_poly.pdbx_strand_id
1 'polypeptide(L)'
;TYTSYFEVHCVKKCERYWPETQAEQFLLSDLDAGADVDHSFAVCSPQCSRALHQLHYYNWPDHGVPDSIPPILEMLQEMRICQDHDDVPIVIHCR
;
A
#
# COMPACT_ATOMS: atom_id res chain seq x y z
N THR A 1 -28.60 -9.15 -2.31
CA THR A 1 -28.42 -8.71 -0.90
C THR A 1 -26.96 -8.43 -0.54
N TYR A 2 -25.96 -8.81 -1.36
CA TYR A 2 -24.55 -8.39 -1.18
C TYR A 2 -24.24 -7.01 -1.78
N THR A 3 -24.95 -6.63 -2.84
CA THR A 3 -24.78 -5.35 -3.55
C THR A 3 -25.14 -4.13 -2.70
N SER A 4 -26.00 -4.29 -1.70
CA SER A 4 -26.45 -3.18 -0.85
C SER A 4 -25.51 -2.86 0.32
N TYR A 5 -24.52 -3.71 0.63
CA TYR A 5 -23.55 -3.42 1.71
C TYR A 5 -22.40 -2.52 1.23
N PHE A 6 -22.01 -2.63 -0.03
CA PHE A 6 -20.98 -1.77 -0.64
C PHE A 6 -21.47 -0.34 -0.95
N GLU A 7 -22.80 -0.12 -1.06
CA GLU A 7 -23.37 1.19 -1.37
C GLU A 7 -23.48 2.15 -0.16
N VAL A 8 -23.32 1.68 1.08
CA VAL A 8 -23.66 2.51 2.27
C VAL A 8 -22.51 3.41 2.75
N HIS A 9 -21.26 3.19 2.31
CA HIS A 9 -20.13 4.03 2.76
C HIS A 9 -19.16 4.38 1.63
N CYS A 10 -19.64 5.09 0.60
CA CYS A 10 -18.79 5.73 -0.43
C CYS A 10 -18.07 6.99 0.11
N VAL A 11 -17.53 6.90 1.33
CA VAL A 11 -16.77 7.99 1.92
C VAL A 11 -15.36 7.88 1.33
N LYS A 12 -14.76 8.96 0.81
CA LYS A 12 -13.41 8.96 0.20
C LYS A 12 -12.24 8.77 1.19
N LYS A 13 -11.56 7.63 1.23
CA LYS A 13 -10.63 7.25 2.32
C LYS A 13 -9.27 7.95 2.30
N CYS A 14 -8.74 8.26 1.13
CA CYS A 14 -7.52 9.04 1.03
C CYS A 14 -7.54 9.81 -0.29
N GLU A 15 -6.73 10.85 -0.38
CA GLU A 15 -6.28 11.34 -1.68
C GLU A 15 -5.26 10.35 -2.25
N ARG A 16 -5.27 10.12 -3.56
CA ARG A 16 -4.25 9.29 -4.19
C ARG A 16 -2.97 10.10 -4.33
N TYR A 17 -1.88 9.62 -3.71
CA TYR A 17 -0.56 10.27 -3.72
C TYR A 17 0.50 9.48 -4.50
N TRP A 18 0.09 8.41 -5.20
CA TRP A 18 0.95 7.61 -6.09
C TRP A 18 0.45 7.70 -7.54
N PRO A 19 1.35 7.61 -8.53
CA PRO A 19 0.99 7.77 -9.94
C PRO A 19 0.18 6.57 -10.46
N GLU A 20 -0.59 6.80 -11.53
CA GLU A 20 -1.34 5.72 -12.21
C GLU A 20 -0.51 5.03 -13.29
N THR A 21 0.49 5.73 -13.82
CA THR A 21 1.35 5.28 -14.91
C THR A 21 2.79 5.71 -14.66
N GLN A 22 3.75 4.98 -15.21
CA GLN A 22 5.20 5.26 -15.11
C GLN A 22 5.64 6.64 -15.66
N ALA A 23 4.75 7.40 -16.30
CA ALA A 23 5.05 8.67 -16.96
C ALA A 23 4.99 9.90 -16.02
N GLU A 24 4.31 9.79 -14.89
CA GLU A 24 4.40 10.77 -13.81
C GLU A 24 5.64 10.39 -12.99
N GLN A 25 6.52 11.34 -12.63
CA GLN A 25 7.82 11.05 -12.00
C GLN A 25 7.69 10.35 -10.64
N PHE A 26 7.42 9.05 -10.66
CA PHE A 26 7.89 8.05 -9.73
C PHE A 26 8.11 6.73 -10.49
N LEU A 27 9.36 6.26 -10.57
CA LEU A 27 9.71 5.09 -11.39
C LEU A 27 9.18 3.81 -10.71
N LEU A 28 8.19 3.15 -11.31
CA LEU A 28 7.62 1.91 -10.77
C LEU A 28 8.46 0.69 -11.16
N SER A 29 8.84 -0.17 -10.21
CA SER A 29 9.46 -1.48 -10.49
C SER A 29 8.54 -2.61 -10.02
N ASP A 30 7.90 -3.32 -10.95
CA ASP A 30 7.00 -4.41 -10.61
C ASP A 30 7.79 -5.60 -10.01
N LEU A 31 7.54 -5.90 -8.74
CA LEU A 31 7.86 -7.19 -8.13
C LEU A 31 6.55 -7.96 -8.03
N ASP A 32 6.37 -8.92 -8.93
CA ASP A 32 5.22 -9.81 -8.95
C ASP A 32 5.32 -10.81 -7.78
N ALA A 33 4.43 -10.69 -6.80
CA ALA A 33 4.04 -11.80 -5.92
C ALA A 33 2.76 -11.47 -5.12
N GLY A 34 1.63 -12.07 -5.55
CA GLY A 34 0.59 -12.63 -4.67
C GLY A 34 -0.04 -11.75 -3.58
N ALA A 35 -1.28 -11.33 -3.84
CA ALA A 35 -2.30 -10.82 -2.90
C ALA A 35 -1.90 -9.58 -2.08
N ASP A 36 -2.69 -8.52 -2.25
CA ASP A 36 -2.42 -7.15 -1.80
C ASP A 36 -1.37 -6.42 -2.66
N VAL A 37 -1.76 -5.26 -3.17
CA VAL A 37 -1.07 -4.61 -4.30
C VAL A 37 0.20 -3.92 -3.78
N ASP A 38 1.37 -4.48 -4.10
CA ASP A 38 2.66 -3.82 -3.92
C ASP A 38 2.88 -2.81 -5.07
N HIS A 39 3.07 -1.55 -4.71
CA HIS A 39 3.48 -0.49 -5.62
C HIS A 39 4.89 -0.03 -5.22
N SER A 40 5.91 -0.46 -5.94
CA SER A 40 7.27 0.05 -5.76
C SER A 40 7.50 1.25 -6.65
N PHE A 41 7.74 2.46 -6.13
CA PHE A 41 7.92 3.69 -6.92
C PHE A 41 9.10 4.56 -6.45
N ALA A 42 9.75 5.33 -7.33
CA ALA A 42 10.89 6.17 -6.97
C ALA A 42 10.56 7.66 -6.78
N VAL A 43 10.80 8.26 -5.61
CA VAL A 43 10.68 9.71 -5.41
C VAL A 43 11.93 10.42 -5.87
N CYS A 44 11.78 11.33 -6.84
CA CYS A 44 12.87 12.12 -7.39
C CYS A 44 12.78 13.59 -6.97
N SER A 45 13.90 14.15 -6.53
CA SER A 45 14.16 15.58 -6.34
C SER A 45 15.44 15.95 -7.10
N PRO A 46 15.70 17.24 -7.41
CA PRO A 46 16.88 17.63 -8.18
C PRO A 46 18.21 17.18 -7.58
N GLN A 47 18.25 16.93 -6.27
CA GLN A 47 19.46 16.54 -5.53
C GLN A 47 19.48 15.07 -5.09
N CYS A 48 18.36 14.34 -5.20
CA CYS A 48 18.23 13.00 -4.64
C CYS A 48 17.10 12.21 -5.30
N SER A 49 17.34 10.93 -5.58
CA SER A 49 16.30 9.96 -5.93
C SER A 49 16.30 8.85 -4.88
N ARG A 50 15.11 8.42 -4.44
CA ARG A 50 14.93 7.31 -3.50
C ARG A 50 13.84 6.37 -4.00
N ALA A 51 14.13 5.08 -4.02
CA ALA A 51 13.11 4.05 -4.19
C ALA A 51 12.25 3.95 -2.92
N LEU A 52 10.94 3.78 -3.10
CA LEU A 52 9.96 3.51 -2.05
C LEU A 52 9.15 2.27 -2.43
N HIS A 53 8.77 1.50 -1.41
CA HIS A 53 7.82 0.40 -1.53
C HIS A 53 6.54 0.80 -0.80
N GLN A 54 5.40 0.76 -1.48
CA GLN A 54 4.08 1.00 -0.91
C GLN A 54 3.29 -0.28 -0.92
N LEU A 55 3.12 -0.86 0.26
CA LEU A 55 2.24 -2.01 0.50
C LEU A 55 0.84 -1.50 0.85
N HIS A 56 -0.17 -1.89 0.08
CA HIS A 56 -1.55 -1.42 0.27
C HIS A 56 -2.51 -2.54 0.64
N TYR A 57 -2.86 -2.61 1.93
CA TYR A 57 -3.89 -3.52 2.46
C TYR A 57 -5.29 -2.93 2.31
N TYR A 58 -6.13 -3.55 1.47
CA TYR A 58 -7.49 -3.04 1.18
C TYR A 58 -8.62 -3.85 1.84
N ASN A 59 -8.29 -4.99 2.47
CA ASN A 59 -9.26 -5.89 3.08
C ASN A 59 -9.61 -5.55 4.54
N TRP A 60 -9.13 -4.43 5.08
CA TRP A 60 -9.48 -3.97 6.43
C TRP A 60 -10.78 -3.15 6.42
N PRO A 61 -11.84 -3.57 7.13
CA PRO A 61 -13.09 -2.83 7.18
C PRO A 61 -13.03 -1.63 8.14
N ASP A 62 -13.76 -0.56 7.84
CA ASP A 62 -13.85 0.63 8.71
C ASP A 62 -14.27 0.34 10.15
N HIS A 63 -15.11 -0.68 10.32
CA HIS A 63 -15.61 -1.14 11.60
C HIS A 63 -15.33 -2.63 11.73
N GLY A 64 -14.59 -2.99 12.78
CA GLY A 64 -14.20 -4.36 13.05
C GLY A 64 -12.78 -4.66 12.57
N VAL A 65 -12.54 -5.93 12.24
CA VAL A 65 -11.25 -6.49 11.84
C VAL A 65 -11.46 -7.39 10.62
N PRO A 66 -10.41 -7.70 9.84
CA PRO A 66 -10.50 -8.68 8.76
C PRO A 66 -11.00 -10.05 9.24
N ASP A 67 -11.75 -10.74 8.39
CA ASP A 67 -12.24 -12.10 8.67
C ASP A 67 -11.11 -13.14 8.75
N SER A 68 -9.94 -12.82 8.19
CA SER A 68 -8.77 -13.70 8.19
C SER A 68 -7.49 -12.92 8.52
N ILE A 69 -6.64 -13.54 9.33
CA ILE A 69 -5.35 -13.00 9.78
C ILE A 69 -4.18 -13.26 8.79
N PRO A 70 -4.11 -14.36 8.03
CA PRO A 70 -2.93 -14.64 7.20
C PRO A 70 -2.53 -13.49 6.25
N PRO A 71 -3.45 -12.80 5.53
CA PRO A 71 -3.06 -11.74 4.60
C PRO A 71 -2.33 -10.57 5.24
N ILE A 72 -2.73 -10.18 6.47
CA ILE A 72 -2.02 -9.10 7.17
C ILE A 72 -0.63 -9.55 7.66
N LEU A 73 -0.46 -10.82 8.02
CA LEU A 73 0.86 -11.35 8.39
C LEU A 73 1.78 -11.44 7.17
N GLU A 74 1.25 -11.81 6.00
CA GLU A 74 1.98 -11.81 4.73
C GLU A 74 2.46 -10.40 4.38
N MET A 75 1.61 -9.38 4.46
CA MET A 75 2.04 -7.99 4.25
C MET A 75 3.13 -7.54 5.25
N LEU A 76 3.02 -7.92 6.53
CA LEU A 76 4.05 -7.59 7.53
C LEU A 76 5.37 -8.31 7.26
N GLN A 77 5.33 -9.53 6.72
CA GLN A 77 6.51 -10.25 6.29
C GLN A 77 7.16 -9.55 5.09
N GLU A 78 6.39 -9.18 4.06
CA GLU A 78 6.89 -8.43 2.90
C GLU A 78 7.48 -7.07 3.32
N MET A 79 6.83 -6.35 4.25
CA MET A 79 7.35 -5.11 4.83
C MET A 79 8.77 -5.30 5.42
N ARG A 80 9.03 -6.44 6.07
CA ARG A 80 10.35 -6.75 6.64
C ARG A 80 11.34 -7.33 5.64
N ILE A 81 10.88 -7.88 4.52
CA ILE A 81 11.73 -8.21 3.37
C ILE A 81 12.21 -6.92 2.69
N CYS A 82 11.33 -5.92 2.54
CA CYS A 82 11.68 -4.60 2.01
C CYS A 82 12.62 -3.82 2.95
N GLN A 83 12.41 -3.91 4.27
CA GLN A 83 13.24 -3.24 5.29
C GLN A 83 13.38 -4.11 6.55
N ASP A 84 14.49 -4.83 6.63
CA ASP A 84 14.83 -5.74 7.74
C ASP A 84 15.36 -5.01 8.99
N HIS A 85 15.79 -3.76 8.82
CA HIS A 85 16.39 -2.91 9.84
C HIS A 85 15.42 -1.82 10.34
N ASP A 86 15.75 -1.21 11.49
CA ASP A 86 14.97 -0.14 12.11
C ASP A 86 15.70 1.23 12.07
N ASP A 87 16.70 1.40 11.19
CA ASP A 87 17.49 2.64 11.12
C ASP A 87 16.73 3.82 10.50
N VAL A 88 15.70 3.54 9.72
CA VAL A 88 14.82 4.53 9.09
C VAL A 88 13.35 4.17 9.36
N PRO A 89 12.46 5.17 9.51
CA PRO A 89 11.07 4.92 9.85
C PRO A 89 10.29 4.30 8.68
N ILE A 90 9.44 3.32 9.01
CA ILE A 90 8.38 2.84 8.12
C ILE A 90 7.15 3.72 8.32
N VAL A 91 6.61 4.27 7.22
CA VAL A 91 5.41 5.12 7.27
C VAL A 91 4.16 4.27 7.13
N ILE A 92 3.32 4.26 8.17
CA ILE A 92 2.02 3.57 8.18
C ILE A 92 0.93 4.62 8.30
N HIS A 93 -0.09 4.54 7.45
CA HIS A 93 -1.28 5.40 7.54
C HIS A 93 -2.55 4.62 7.19
N CYS A 94 -3.68 5.14 7.65
CA CYS A 94 -5.01 4.73 7.24
C CYS A 94 -5.88 6.00 7.13
N ARG A 95 -7.14 5.84 6.73
CA ARG A 95 -8.12 6.92 6.82
C ARG A 95 -8.58 7.13 8.27
#